data_AF-A0A7L3XGG7-F1
#
_entry.id   AF-A0A7L3XGG7-F1
#
_cell.length_a   1.000
_cell.length_b   1.000
_cell.length_c   1.000
_cell.angle_alpha   90.00
_cell.angle_beta   90.00
_cell.angle_gamma   90.00
#
_symmetry.space_group_name_H-M   'P 1'
#
loop_
_entity.id
_entity.type
_entity.pdbx_description
1 polymer ?
#
loop_
_entity_poly.entity_id
_entity_poly.type
_entity_poly.pdbx_seq_one_letter_code
_entity_poly.pdbx_strand_id
1 'polypeptide(L)' 'NLNCIIRLQAVLEIITNEMARALDLLADQATQIRTAIFQHRMVLDYLLAEEGG' A
#
# COMPACT_ATOMS: atom_id res chain seq x y z
N ASN A 1 -33.71 -20.65 -6.29
CA ASN A 1 -32.59 -20.13 -7.11
C ASN A 1 -32.24 -18.68 -6.73
N LEU A 2 -33.19 -17.74 -6.79
CA LEU A 2 -32.96 -16.31 -6.49
C LEU A 2 -32.36 -16.01 -5.09
N ASN A 3 -32.84 -16.66 -4.03
CA ASN A 3 -32.31 -16.47 -2.67
C ASN A 3 -30.81 -16.85 -2.56
N CYS A 4 -30.37 -17.90 -3.27
CA CYS A 4 -28.97 -18.29 -3.30
C CYS A 4 -28.11 -17.22 -3.97
N ILE A 5 -28.58 -16.68 -5.10
CA ILE A 5 -27.89 -15.63 -5.86
C ILE A 5 -27.74 -14.35 -5.02
N ILE A 6 -28.80 -13.91 -4.34
CA ILE A 6 -28.77 -12.72 -3.47
C ILE A 6 -27.75 -12.89 -2.35
N ARG A 7 -27.73 -14.06 -1.70
CA ARG A 7 -26.76 -14.37 -0.64
C ARG A 7 -25.32 -14.39 -1.16
N LEU A 8 -25.09 -14.98 -2.33
CA LEU A 8 -23.78 -15.02 -2.96
C LEU A 8 -23.30 -13.60 -3.31
N GLN A 9 -24.19 -12.76 -3.82
CA GLN A 9 -23.87 -11.37 -4.17
C GLN A 9 -23.49 -10.55 -2.93
N ALA A 10 -24.22 -10.71 -1.82
CA ALA A 10 -23.87 -10.03 -0.56
C ALA A 10 -22.50 -10.47 -0.02
N VAL A 11 -22.18 -11.77 -0.08
CA VAL A 11 -20.86 -12.27 0.33
C VAL A 11 -19.75 -11.73 -0.57
N LEU A 12 -19.99 -11.68 -1.89
CA LEU A 12 -19.02 -11.16 -2.85
C LEU A 12 -18.76 -9.66 -2.64
N GLU A 13 -19.79 -8.89 -2.32
CA GLU A 13 -19.67 -7.46 -2.01
C GLU A 13 -18.81 -7.23 -0.75
N ILE A 14 -19.03 -8.01 0.31
CA ILE A 14 -18.23 -7.95 1.53
C ILE A 14 -16.76 -8.25 1.24
N ILE A 15 -16.47 -9.38 0.57
CA ILE A 15 -15.10 -9.79 0.27
C ILE A 15 -14.40 -8.75 -0.61
N THR A 16 -15.10 -8.23 -1.63
CA THR A 16 -14.52 -7.23 -2.55
C THR A 16 -14.21 -5.93 -1.83
N ASN A 17 -15.08 -5.48 -0.94
CA ASN A 17 -14.86 -4.26 -0.15
C ASN A 17 -13.71 -4.41 0.86
N GLU A 18 -13.63 -5.56 1.54
CA GLU A 18 -12.50 -5.85 2.43
C GLU A 18 -11.18 -5.94 1.67
N MET A 19 -11.19 -6.56 0.49
CA MET A 19 -10.02 -6.65 -0.39
C MET A 19 -9.58 -5.27 -0.87
N ALA A 20 -10.51 -4.39 -1.28
CA ALA A 20 -10.18 -3.01 -1.66
C ALA A 20 -9.48 -2.26 -0.53
N ARG A 21 -10.02 -2.33 0.69
CA ARG A 21 -9.40 -1.71 1.88
C ARG A 21 -8.02 -2.27 2.18
N ALA A 22 -7.81 -3.58 2.04
CA ALA A 22 -6.51 -4.20 2.25
C ALA A 22 -5.49 -3.72 1.19
N LEU A 23 -5.92 -3.59 -0.06
CA LEU A 23 -5.07 -3.06 -1.14
C LEU A 23 -4.71 -1.58 -0.92
N ASP A 24 -5.65 -0.76 -0.46
CA ASP A 24 -5.37 0.65 -0.11
C ASP A 24 -4.31 0.74 0.99
N LEU A 25 -4.42 -0.06 2.05
CA LEU A 25 -3.43 -0.11 3.12
C LEU A 25 -2.04 -0.55 2.61
N LEU A 26 -1.99 -1.53 1.71
CA LEU A 26 -0.74 -1.96 1.09
C LEU A 26 -0.14 -0.85 0.20
N ALA A 27 -0.95 -0.12 -0.54
CA ALA A 27 -0.51 1.00 -1.36
C ALA A 27 0.06 2.14 -0.50
N ASP A 28 -0.59 2.45 0.61
CA ASP A 28 -0.11 3.45 1.57
C ASP A 28 1.23 3.03 2.19
N GLN A 29 1.35 1.77 2.63
CA GLN A 29 2.60 1.23 3.17
C GLN A 29 3.72 1.24 2.13
N ALA A 30 3.44 0.82 0.90
CA ALA A 30 4.42 0.85 -0.18
C ALA A 30 4.89 2.29 -0.46
N THR A 31 4.00 3.26 -0.37
CA THR A 31 4.32 4.69 -0.54
C THR A 31 5.21 5.19 0.60
N GLN A 32 4.88 4.87 1.85
CA GLN A 32 5.69 5.23 3.01
C GLN A 32 7.10 4.66 2.93
N ILE A 33 7.24 3.38 2.55
CA ILE A 33 8.54 2.74 2.37
C ILE A 33 9.36 3.44 1.29
N ARG A 34 8.76 3.72 0.12
CA ARG A 34 9.46 4.45 -0.95
C ARG A 34 9.94 5.81 -0.48
N THR A 35 9.09 6.57 0.22
CA THR A 35 9.47 7.89 0.75
C THR A 35 10.62 7.79 1.74
N ALA A 36 10.58 6.83 2.67
CA ALA A 36 11.66 6.63 3.63
C ALA A 36 13.00 6.27 2.95
N ILE A 37 12.96 5.40 1.93
CA ILE A 37 14.15 5.06 1.14
C ILE A 37 14.72 6.30 0.44
N PHE A 38 13.87 7.12 -0.19
CA PHE A 38 14.33 8.34 -0.85
C PHE A 38 14.92 9.35 0.14
N GLN A 39 14.31 9.51 1.31
CA GLN A 39 14.86 10.37 2.37
C GLN A 39 16.23 9.88 2.85
N HIS A 40 16.37 8.59 3.15
CA HIS A 40 17.66 8.03 3.57
C HIS A 40 18.72 8.17 2.49
N ARG A 41 18.37 7.93 1.23
CA ARG A 41 19.30 8.11 0.11
C ARG A 41 19.76 9.56 0.01
N MET A 42 18.86 10.52 0.12
CA MET A 42 19.20 11.93 0.04
C MET A 42 20.16 12.36 1.18
N VAL A 43 19.93 11.87 2.41
CA VAL A 43 20.83 12.11 3.54
C VAL A 43 22.20 11.46 3.31
N LEU A 44 22.22 10.23 2.80
CA LEU A 44 23.47 9.53 2.49
C LEU A 44 24.26 10.25 1.39
N ASP A 45 23.59 10.67 0.31
CA ASP A 45 24.21 11.41 -0.80
C ASP A 45 24.81 12.74 -0.30
N TYR A 46 24.13 13.41 0.63
CA TYR A 46 24.65 14.62 1.28
C TYR A 46 25.91 14.32 2.14
N LEU A 47 25.86 13.30 3.01
CA LEU A 47 27.00 12.93 3.86
C LEU A 47 28.22 12.51 3.04
N LEU A 48 28.03 11.73 1.98
CA LEU A 48 29.12 11.32 1.09
C LEU A 48 29.76 12.51 0.38
N ALA A 49 28.99 13.54 0.02
CA ALA A 49 29.52 14.76 -0.57
C ALA A 49 30.30 15.62 0.46
N GLU A 50 29.90 15.59 1.73
CA GLU A 50 30.57 16.32 2.82
C GLU A 50 31.85 15.61 3.29
N GLU A 51 31.87 14.26 3.35
CA GLU A 51 33.04 13.48 3.78
C GLU A 51 34.05 13.20 2.65
N GLY A 52 33.63 13.33 1.38
CA GLY A 52 34.48 13.08 0.19
C GLY A 52 35.07 14.33 -0.47
N GLY A 53 34.82 15.52 0.10
CA GLY A 53 35.31 16.83 -0.37
C GLY A 53 36.62 17.28 0.26
#